data_AF-A0A7X3KAX6-F1
#
_entry.id   AF-A0A7X3KAX6-F1
#
_cell.length_a   1.000
_cell.length_b   1.000
_cell.length_c   1.000
_cell.angle_alpha   90.00
_cell.angle_beta   90.00
_cell.angle_gamma   90.00
#
_symmetry.space_group_name_H-M   'P 1'
#
loop_
_entity.id
_entity.type
_entity.pdbx_description
1 polymer ?
#
loop_
_entity_poly.entity_id
_entity_poly.type
_entity_poly.pdbx_seq_one_letter_code
_entity_poly.pdbx_strand_id
1 'polypeptide(L)'
;MRKSTYQQLIDGLAEMAVPVEIKLQFAELIRRSAALDGVTGLDRSERVLFARRMLDLGEPRPVIRNRLMVRYQLGRSQAYGIIAQALQLSEFPAGNRTQTESNQASDERTPNESRLL
;
A
#
# COMPACT_ATOMS: atom_id res chain seq x y z
N MET A 1 -20.60 12.01 10.44
CA MET A 1 -19.70 12.01 11.63
C MET A 1 -18.45 12.81 11.27
N ARG A 2 -17.97 13.70 12.16
CA ARG A 2 -16.69 14.39 11.96
C ARG A 2 -15.54 13.39 12.14
N LYS A 3 -14.54 13.41 11.25
CA LYS A 3 -13.31 12.62 11.40
C LYS A 3 -12.54 13.12 12.63
N SER A 4 -12.00 12.21 13.44
CA SER A 4 -11.10 12.59 14.54
C SER A 4 -9.85 13.27 13.97
N THR A 5 -9.27 14.20 14.74
CA THR A 5 -8.01 14.89 14.38
C THR A 5 -6.92 13.89 13.99
N TYR A 6 -6.83 12.79 14.72
CA TYR A 6 -5.90 11.69 14.43
C TYR A 6 -6.13 11.03 13.07
N GLN A 7 -7.39 10.83 12.66
CA GLN A 7 -7.70 10.29 11.34
C GLN A 7 -7.32 11.28 10.24
N GLN A 8 -7.53 12.58 10.45
CA GLN A 8 -7.13 13.62 9.49
C GLN A 8 -5.60 13.66 9.30
N LEU A 9 -4.83 13.49 10.39
CA LEU A 9 -3.37 13.41 10.33
C LEU A 9 -2.89 12.17 9.57
N ILE A 10 -3.53 11.02 9.75
CA ILE A 10 -3.20 9.80 8.99
C ILE A 10 -3.55 9.95 7.51
N ASP A 11 -4.72 10.51 7.20
CA ASP A 11 -5.16 10.73 5.82
C ASP A 11 -4.20 11.70 5.11
N GLY A 12 -3.85 12.82 5.75
CA GLY A 12 -2.89 13.79 5.20
C GLY A 12 -1.51 13.19 4.96
N LEU A 13 -1.04 12.31 5.84
CA LEU A 13 0.25 11.63 5.67
C LEU A 13 0.27 10.68 4.45
N ALA A 14 -0.88 10.10 4.10
CA ALA A 14 -0.98 9.24 2.92
C ALA A 14 -0.74 10.04 1.62
N GLU A 15 -1.23 11.29 1.58
CA GLU A 15 -1.13 12.19 0.43
C GLU A 15 0.26 12.81 0.23
N MET A 16 1.13 12.79 1.25
CA MET A 16 2.46 13.39 1.16
C MET A 16 3.40 12.61 0.23
N ALA A 17 4.19 13.30 -0.58
CA ALA A 17 5.23 12.67 -1.41
C ALA A 17 6.53 12.41 -0.62
N VAL A 18 6.44 11.64 0.46
CA VAL A 18 7.58 11.25 1.31
C VAL A 18 7.81 9.74 1.30
N PRO A 19 9.03 9.25 1.59
CA PRO A 19 9.33 7.82 1.63
C PRO A 19 8.38 7.04 2.53
N VAL A 20 8.04 5.83 2.11
CA VAL A 20 7.04 4.97 2.79
C VAL A 20 7.48 4.68 4.22
N GLU A 21 8.77 4.48 4.45
CA GLU A 21 9.36 4.21 5.76
C GLU A 21 9.08 5.36 6.73
N ILE A 22 9.19 6.60 6.27
CA ILE A 22 8.92 7.80 7.08
C ILE A 22 7.42 7.94 7.35
N LYS A 23 6.56 7.68 6.35
CA LYS A 23 5.11 7.63 6.58
C LYS A 23 4.75 6.60 7.65
N LEU A 24 5.41 5.44 7.65
CA LEU A 24 5.14 4.40 8.63
C LEU A 24 5.55 4.81 10.04
N GLN A 25 6.74 5.40 10.19
CA GLN A 25 7.23 5.89 11.49
C GLN A 25 6.34 6.99 12.06
N PHE A 26 5.94 7.95 11.22
CA PHE A 26 5.09 9.06 11.66
C PHE A 26 3.65 8.62 11.93
N ALA A 27 3.10 7.70 11.14
CA ALA A 27 1.80 7.11 11.42
C ALA A 27 1.79 6.35 12.76
N GLU A 28 2.89 5.66 13.09
CA GLU A 28 3.03 5.01 14.39
C GLU A 28 3.04 6.01 15.56
N LEU A 29 3.71 7.15 15.39
CA LEU A 29 3.71 8.23 16.38
C LEU A 29 2.31 8.80 16.60
N ILE A 30 1.58 9.13 15.52
CA ILE A 30 0.20 9.63 15.58
C ILE A 30 -0.69 8.64 16.33
N ARG A 31 -0.55 7.35 16.07
CA ARG A 31 -1.31 6.29 16.74
C ARG A 31 -0.99 6.16 18.22
N ARG A 32 0.29 6.23 18.62
CA ARG A 32 0.68 6.21 20.04
C ARG A 32 0.12 7.41 20.80
N SER A 33 0.14 8.59 20.19
CA SER A 33 -0.50 9.79 20.75
C SER A 33 -2.01 9.59 20.92
N ALA A 34 -2.68 9.03 19.90
CA ALA A 34 -4.10 8.76 19.96
C ALA A 34 -4.49 7.77 21.05
N ALA A 35 -3.66 6.74 21.28
CA ALA A 35 -3.87 5.76 22.35
C ALA A 35 -3.74 6.39 23.74
N LEU A 36 -2.79 7.31 23.94
CA LEU A 36 -2.65 8.07 25.19
C LEU A 36 -3.88 8.95 25.48
N ASP A 37 -4.50 9.46 24.43
CA ASP A 37 -5.73 10.26 24.50
C ASP A 37 -7.02 9.41 24.55
N GLY A 38 -6.90 8.08 24.64
CA GLY A 38 -8.05 7.17 24.74
C GLY A 38 -8.84 6.95 23.44
N VAL A 39 -8.27 7.32 22.29
CA VAL A 39 -8.92 7.15 20.98
C VAL A 39 -8.68 5.75 20.42
N THR A 40 -9.68 4.87 20.56
CA THR A 40 -9.61 3.45 20.15
C THR A 40 -10.05 3.18 18.70
N GLY A 41 -10.65 4.15 18.01
CA GLY A 41 -11.21 3.97 16.66
C GLY A 41 -10.17 3.76 15.54
N LEU A 42 -8.90 4.12 15.78
CA LEU A 42 -7.81 3.99 14.80
C LEU A 42 -7.35 2.53 14.61
N ASP A 43 -7.60 1.66 15.59
CA ASP A 43 -7.23 0.25 15.59
C ASP A 43 -7.82 -0.52 14.39
N ARG A 44 -9.03 -0.17 13.95
CA ARG A 44 -9.70 -0.91 12.87
C ARG A 44 -8.95 -0.75 11.54
N SER A 45 -8.58 0.46 11.20
CA SER A 45 -7.80 0.76 10.00
C SER A 45 -6.39 0.17 10.08
N GLU A 46 -5.78 0.18 11.28
CA GLU A 46 -4.46 -0.41 11.51
C GLU A 46 -4.46 -1.92 11.24
N ARG A 47 -5.45 -2.65 11.77
CA ARG A 47 -5.55 -4.10 11.58
C ARG A 47 -5.64 -4.47 10.09
N VAL A 48 -6.37 -3.68 9.30
CA VAL A 48 -6.51 -3.88 7.84
C VAL A 48 -5.18 -3.59 7.13
N LEU A 49 -4.50 -2.48 7.45
CA LEU A 49 -3.19 -2.14 6.86
C LEU A 49 -2.10 -3.14 7.27
N PHE A 50 -2.14 -3.64 8.50
CA PHE A 50 -1.25 -4.70 8.97
C PHE A 50 -1.45 -5.99 8.17
N ALA A 51 -2.70 -6.44 8.02
CA ALA A 51 -3.03 -7.59 7.20
C ALA A 51 -2.60 -7.39 5.74
N ARG A 52 -2.77 -6.17 5.21
CA ARG A 52 -2.38 -5.85 3.83
C ARG A 52 -0.87 -5.97 3.61
N ARG A 53 -0.05 -5.37 4.49
CA ARG A 53 1.41 -5.50 4.39
C ARG A 53 1.87 -6.95 4.40
N MET A 54 1.24 -7.79 5.22
CA MET A 54 1.54 -9.22 5.22
C MET A 54 1.14 -9.92 3.92
N LEU A 55 0.00 -9.55 3.33
CA LEU A 55 -0.41 -10.05 2.01
C LEU A 55 0.58 -9.63 0.91
N ASP A 56 1.06 -8.39 0.93
CA ASP A 56 2.04 -7.89 -0.04
C ASP A 56 3.41 -8.60 0.10
N LEU A 57 3.75 -9.07 1.30
CA LEU A 57 4.93 -9.91 1.58
C LEU A 57 4.73 -11.39 1.18
N GLY A 58 3.55 -11.77 0.68
CA GLY A 58 3.25 -13.15 0.28
C GLY A 58 2.98 -14.09 1.45
N GLU A 59 2.72 -13.58 2.66
CA GLU A 59 2.44 -14.41 3.83
C GLU A 59 1.12 -15.18 3.66
N PRO A 60 1.07 -16.47 4.02
CA PRO A 60 -0.14 -17.27 3.86
C PRO A 60 -1.22 -16.83 4.87
N ARG A 61 -2.47 -16.78 4.42
CA ARG A 61 -3.63 -16.30 5.22
C ARG A 61 -3.73 -16.89 6.65
N PRO A 62 -3.43 -18.18 6.91
CA PRO A 62 -3.42 -18.71 8.28
C PRO A 62 -2.38 -18.04 9.21
N VAL A 63 -1.23 -17.65 8.68
CA VAL A 63 -0.18 -16.93 9.42
C VAL A 63 -0.65 -15.50 9.72
N ILE A 64 -1.20 -14.81 8.73
CA ILE A 64 -1.77 -13.45 8.91
C ILE A 64 -2.85 -13.46 10.01
N ARG A 65 -3.76 -14.43 9.95
CA ARG A 65 -4.81 -14.63 10.96
C ARG A 65 -4.21 -14.78 12.35
N ASN A 66 -3.26 -15.69 12.53
CA ASN A 66 -2.66 -15.94 13.84
C ASN A 66 -2.00 -14.67 14.39
N ARG A 67 -1.28 -13.92 13.54
CA ARG A 67 -0.64 -12.66 13.95
C ARG A 67 -1.66 -11.58 14.33
N LEU A 68 -2.78 -11.46 13.59
CA LEU A 68 -3.87 -10.56 13.93
C LEU A 68 -4.51 -10.90 15.28
N MET A 69 -4.74 -12.19 15.54
CA MET A 69 -5.31 -12.66 16.80
C MET A 69 -4.39 -12.35 17.98
N VAL A 70 -3.09 -12.62 17.86
CA VAL A 70 -2.12 -12.36 18.93
C VAL A 70 -1.92 -10.86 19.16
N ARG A 71 -1.74 -10.08 18.08
CA ARG A 71 -1.37 -8.66 18.17
C ARG A 71 -2.53 -7.77 18.61
N TYR A 72 -3.74 -8.07 18.17
CA TYR A 72 -4.92 -7.23 18.40
C TYR A 72 -6.02 -7.91 19.22
N GLN A 73 -5.73 -9.08 19.83
CA GLN A 73 -6.65 -9.85 20.68
C GLN A 73 -8.01 -10.12 20.00
N LEU A 74 -7.96 -10.45 18.71
CA LEU A 74 -9.16 -10.68 17.90
C LEU A 74 -9.64 -12.13 17.96
N GLY A 75 -10.94 -12.31 17.81
CA GLY A 75 -11.52 -13.61 17.49
C GLY A 75 -11.16 -14.07 16.07
N ARG A 76 -11.21 -15.39 15.83
CA ARG A 76 -10.91 -15.99 14.52
C ARG A 76 -11.74 -15.38 13.38
N SER A 77 -13.05 -15.19 13.59
CA SER A 77 -13.96 -14.60 12.60
C SER A 77 -13.59 -13.15 12.26
N GLN A 78 -13.28 -12.35 13.29
CA GLN A 78 -12.85 -10.96 13.13
C GLN A 78 -11.54 -10.87 12.34
N ALA A 79 -10.56 -11.72 12.64
CA ALA A 79 -9.28 -11.75 11.91
C ALA A 79 -9.49 -12.06 10.42
N TYR A 80 -10.33 -13.03 10.07
CA TYR A 80 -10.66 -13.30 8.66
C TYR A 80 -11.43 -12.17 8.00
N GLY A 81 -12.33 -11.49 8.73
CA GLY A 81 -13.02 -10.30 8.21
C GLY A 81 -12.07 -9.15 7.89
N ILE A 82 -10.97 -9.02 8.63
CA ILE A 82 -9.91 -8.03 8.37
C ILE A 82 -9.06 -8.42 7.17
N ILE A 83 -8.72 -9.70 7.03
CA ILE A 83 -8.00 -10.21 5.84
C ILE A 83 -8.85 -9.98 4.59
N ALA A 84 -10.17 -10.22 4.65
CA ALA A 84 -11.07 -9.96 3.53
C ALA A 84 -11.10 -8.47 3.15
N GLN A 85 -11.20 -7.57 4.13
CA GLN A 85 -11.10 -6.11 3.89
C GLN A 85 -9.74 -5.71 3.27
N ALA A 86 -8.64 -6.32 3.73
CA ALA A 86 -7.31 -6.04 3.20
C ALA A 86 -7.13 -6.52 1.74
N LEU A 87 -7.77 -7.62 1.36
CA LEU A 87 -7.81 -8.10 -0.01
C LEU A 87 -8.63 -7.18 -0.92
N GLN A 88 -9.72 -6.57 -0.43
CA GLN A 88 -10.49 -5.62 -1.23
C GLN A 88 -9.69 -4.35 -1.59
N LEU A 89 -8.65 -4.02 -0.81
CA LEU A 89 -7.72 -2.95 -1.19
C LEU A 89 -6.86 -3.28 -2.41
N SER A 90 -6.86 -4.52 -2.93
CA SER A 90 -6.08 -4.91 -4.13
C SER A 90 -6.82 -4.69 -5.45
N GLU A 91 -8.10 -4.29 -5.42
CA GLU A 91 -8.89 -4.07 -6.64
C GLU A 91 -8.64 -2.71 -7.32
N PHE A 92 -7.56 -2.02 -6.98
CA PHE A 92 -7.00 -0.95 -7.81
C PHE A 92 -5.58 -1.28 -8.28
N PRO A 93 -5.44 -1.83 -9.50
CA PRO A 93 -4.23 -1.66 -10.28
C PRO A 93 -4.56 -1.07 -11.66
N ALA A 94 -4.07 0.15 -11.95
CA ALA A 94 -3.50 0.56 -13.24
C ALA A 94 -3.49 2.09 -13.39
N GLY A 95 -2.38 2.72 -13.07
CA GLY A 95 -2.17 4.15 -13.34
C GLY A 95 -0.71 4.54 -13.18
N ASN A 96 0.22 3.71 -13.66
CA ASN A 96 1.60 4.07 -14.00
C ASN A 96 2.26 2.88 -14.71
N ARG A 97 1.70 2.50 -15.86
CA ARG A 97 2.52 1.98 -16.95
C ARG A 97 2.69 3.15 -17.89
N THR A 98 3.83 3.82 -17.81
CA THR A 98 4.28 4.73 -18.85
C THR A 98 4.41 3.90 -20.14
N GLN A 99 3.37 3.97 -20.96
CA GLN A 99 3.46 3.78 -22.40
C GLN A 99 4.07 5.05 -22.95
N THR A 100 5.40 5.06 -23.13
CA THR A 100 6.15 6.07 -23.91
C THR A 100 7.52 5.42 -24.11
N GLU A 101 8.00 4.96 -25.26
CA GLU A 101 7.56 4.97 -26.65
C GLU A 101 8.09 3.68 -27.30
N SER A 102 7.26 3.00 -28.06
CA SER A 102 7.68 2.08 -29.12
C SER A 102 6.82 2.42 -30.32
N ASN A 103 7.46 2.64 -31.48
CA ASN A 103 6.95 3.09 -32.78
C ASN A 103 7.02 4.62 -32.92
N GLN A 104 7.75 5.23 -33.86
CA GLN A 104 8.09 4.97 -35.27
C GLN A 104 9.12 6.09 -35.62
N ALA A 105 9.96 6.10 -36.66
CA ALA A 105 10.14 5.32 -37.87
C ALA A 105 11.54 5.64 -38.42
N SER A 106 12.12 4.66 -39.09
CA SER A 106 12.76 4.78 -40.40
C SER A 106 13.43 6.11 -40.77
N ASP A 107 14.76 6.13 -40.85
CA ASP A 107 15.38 6.74 -42.03
C ASP A 107 16.57 5.88 -42.49
N GLU A 108 16.35 5.28 -43.65
CA GLU A 108 17.32 4.57 -44.47
C GLU A 108 18.40 5.56 -44.90
N ARG A 109 19.69 5.18 -44.85
CA ARG A 109 20.72 5.55 -45.84
C ARG A 109 22.07 4.93 -45.48
N THR A 110 22.24 3.68 -45.86
CA THR A 110 23.55 3.20 -46.32
C THR A 110 23.47 3.01 -47.83
N PRO A 111 24.05 3.89 -48.65
CA PRO A 111 24.32 3.55 -50.03
C PRO A 111 25.61 2.74 -50.07
N ASN A 112 25.41 1.45 -50.36
CA ASN A 112 26.39 0.57 -50.94
C ASN A 112 26.71 1.09 -52.36
N GLU A 113 27.86 1.73 -52.56
CA GLU A 113 28.46 1.85 -53.90
C GLU A 113 29.76 1.06 -53.92
N SER A 114 29.60 -0.25 -54.13
CA SER A 114 30.52 -1.01 -54.98
C SER A 114 30.61 -0.31 -56.34
N ARG A 115 31.77 0.28 -56.63
CA ARG A 115 32.14 0.63 -58.00
C ARG A 115 33.41 -0.12 -58.36
N LEU A 116 33.24 -1.01 -59.34
CA LEU A 116 34.28 -1.74 -60.06
C LEU A 116 35.38 -0.78 -60.55
N LEU A 117 36.64 -1.15 -60.30
CA LEU A 117 37.66 -1.57 -61.28
C LEU A 117 38.97 -1.91 -60.57
#